data_AF-A0A3M1SK40-F1
#
_entry.id   AF-A0A3M1SK40-F1
#
_cell.length_a   1.000
_cell.length_b   1.000
_cell.length_c   1.000
_cell.angle_alpha   90.00
_cell.angle_beta   90.00
_cell.angle_gamma   90.00
#
_symmetry.space_group_name_H-M   'P 1'
#
loop_
_entity.id
_entity.type
_entity.pdbx_description
1 polymer ?
#
loop_
_entity_poly.entity_id
_entity_poly.type
_entity_poly.pdbx_seq_one_letter_code
_entity_poly.pdbx_strand_id
1 'polypeptide(L)'
;MKKLAILLIAVFILLTNCKGKNKTNVYHTKEGKITVSESKEGDVKEMTLENKEGTATIKTAKGEIPKDLGVPIYPGASAEEGGTLSMSGTKGGKAGGFSSTFLKTEDDIDKVIEFYKKELPDAEFYEMTTPNGKMASFALGKDTPVKTTVMLSQNTDEKGTNIHISKVKEAE
;
A
#
# COMPACT_ATOMS: atom_id res chain seq x y z
N MET A 1 -1.73 -11.53 -15.32
CA MET A 1 -1.21 -10.16 -15.07
C MET A 1 -1.51 -9.18 -16.22
N LYS A 2 -1.13 -9.44 -17.48
CA LYS A 2 -1.43 -8.52 -18.62
C LYS A 2 -2.93 -8.21 -18.85
N LYS A 3 -3.83 -9.13 -18.49
CA LYS A 3 -5.30 -8.94 -18.62
C LYS A 3 -5.93 -8.16 -17.45
N LEU A 4 -5.23 -8.07 -16.32
CA LEU A 4 -5.67 -7.32 -15.13
C LEU A 4 -5.46 -5.80 -15.32
N ALA A 5 -4.39 -5.43 -16.04
CA ALA A 5 -4.06 -4.04 -16.36
C ALA A 5 -5.07 -3.37 -17.31
N ILE A 6 -5.71 -4.14 -18.19
CA ILE A 6 -6.68 -3.62 -19.18
C ILE A 6 -8.04 -3.28 -18.51
N LEU A 7 -8.39 -3.96 -17.41
CA LEU A 7 -9.66 -3.72 -16.70
C LEU A 7 -9.64 -2.42 -15.88
N LEU A 8 -8.46 -2.00 -15.41
CA LEU A 8 -8.25 -0.76 -14.63
C LEU A 8 -8.51 0.51 -15.43
N ILE A 9 -8.29 0.50 -16.75
CA ILE A 9 -8.36 1.68 -17.62
C ILE A 9 -9.83 2.04 -17.97
N ALA A 10 -10.73 1.06 -18.03
CA ALA A 10 -12.12 1.30 -18.44
C ALA A 10 -13.02 1.89 -17.34
N VAL A 11 -12.63 1.80 -16.06
CA VAL A 11 -13.44 2.28 -14.92
C VAL A 11 -13.18 3.76 -14.58
N PHE A 12 -12.09 4.35 -15.10
CA PHE A 12 -11.73 5.75 -14.83
C PHE A 12 -12.68 6.77 -15.47
N ILE A 13 -13.50 6.37 -16.45
CA ILE A 13 -14.31 7.29 -17.28
C ILE A 13 -15.65 7.69 -16.63
N LEU A 14 -16.06 7.08 -15.50
CA LEU A 14 -17.41 7.29 -14.91
C LEU A 14 -17.47 8.27 -13.73
N LEU A 15 -16.42 9.07 -13.48
CA LEU A 15 -16.32 9.96 -12.31
C LEU A 15 -16.80 11.41 -12.56
N THR A 16 -17.76 11.64 -13.45
CA THR A 16 -18.39 12.97 -13.57
C THR A 16 -19.72 13.04 -12.81
N ASN A 17 -19.66 13.77 -11.69
CA ASN A 17 -20.74 14.61 -11.14
C ASN A 17 -21.94 13.91 -10.47
N CYS A 18 -21.95 13.90 -9.13
CA CYS A 18 -23.09 14.35 -8.28
C CYS A 18 -22.78 14.18 -6.78
N LYS A 19 -23.05 15.25 -6.02
CA LYS A 19 -22.93 15.46 -4.56
C LYS A 19 -23.70 14.42 -3.71
N GLY A 20 -23.08 13.97 -2.61
CA GLY A 20 -23.77 13.93 -1.30
C GLY A 20 -24.27 12.61 -0.71
N LYS A 21 -23.99 11.43 -1.28
CA LYS A 21 -24.36 10.14 -0.65
C LYS A 21 -23.20 9.15 -0.73
N ASN A 22 -23.04 8.28 0.26
CA ASN A 22 -22.18 7.10 0.15
C ASN A 22 -22.57 6.37 -1.14
N LYS A 23 -21.65 6.26 -2.10
CA LYS A 23 -21.92 5.61 -3.38
C LYS A 23 -21.45 4.17 -3.27
N THR A 24 -22.40 3.25 -3.16
CA THR A 24 -22.13 1.82 -3.30
C THR A 24 -22.62 1.38 -4.67
N ASN A 25 -21.69 0.97 -5.53
CA ASN A 25 -21.98 0.38 -6.83
C ASN A 25 -21.69 -1.12 -6.80
N VAL A 26 -22.65 -1.92 -7.27
CA VAL A 26 -22.49 -3.38 -7.37
C VAL A 26 -22.46 -3.76 -8.85
N TYR A 27 -21.41 -4.46 -9.26
CA TYR A 27 -21.21 -4.96 -10.61
C TYR A 27 -21.18 -6.49 -10.60
N HIS A 28 -21.96 -7.10 -11.49
CA HIS A 28 -21.94 -8.53 -11.72
C HIS A 28 -21.07 -8.82 -12.94
N THR A 29 -20.03 -9.63 -12.76
CA THR A 29 -19.17 -10.10 -13.85
C THR A 29 -19.28 -11.62 -13.97
N LYS A 30 -18.75 -12.18 -15.07
CA LYS A 30 -18.65 -13.64 -15.22
C LYS A 30 -17.78 -14.29 -14.13
N GLU A 31 -16.92 -13.51 -13.48
CA GLU A 31 -15.96 -13.97 -12.48
C GLU A 31 -16.44 -13.75 -11.05
N GLY A 32 -17.52 -13.01 -10.81
CA GLY A 32 -18.04 -12.77 -9.46
C GLY A 32 -18.77 -11.44 -9.30
N LYS A 33 -19.04 -11.07 -8.05
CA LYS A 33 -19.69 -9.83 -7.65
C LYS A 33 -18.63 -8.85 -7.17
N ILE A 34 -18.62 -7.65 -7.74
CA ILE A 34 -17.74 -6.55 -7.33
C ILE A 34 -18.61 -5.49 -6.65
N THR A 35 -18.27 -5.13 -5.42
CA THR A 35 -18.91 -4.04 -4.68
C THR A 35 -17.89 -2.93 -4.48
N VAL A 36 -18.15 -1.76 -5.04
CA VAL A 36 -17.32 -0.55 -4.85
C VAL A 36 -18.09 0.39 -3.94
N SER A 37 -17.50 0.73 -2.80
CA SER A 37 -18.06 1.68 -1.83
C SER A 37 -17.13 2.88 -1.69
N GLU A 38 -17.68 4.07 -1.91
CA GLU A 38 -17.02 5.34 -1.64
C GLU A 38 -17.68 5.98 -0.42
N SER A 39 -16.87 6.28 0.60
CA SER A 39 -17.33 6.99 1.80
C SER A 39 -17.45 8.51 1.55
N LYS A 40 -18.37 9.18 2.26
CA LYS A 40 -18.72 10.60 2.12
C LYS A 40 -17.55 11.60 2.21
N GLU A 41 -16.41 11.20 2.77
CA GLU A 41 -15.22 12.06 2.87
C GLU A 41 -14.37 12.02 1.59
N GLY A 42 -14.67 11.17 0.60
CA GLY A 42 -13.88 11.07 -0.64
C GLY A 42 -12.49 10.45 -0.45
N ASP A 43 -12.10 10.21 0.81
CA ASP A 43 -10.76 9.84 1.22
C ASP A 43 -10.55 8.33 1.28
N VAL A 44 -11.60 7.55 1.52
CA VAL A 44 -11.53 6.09 1.57
C VAL A 44 -12.40 5.46 0.48
N LYS A 45 -11.75 4.74 -0.44
CA LYS A 45 -12.39 3.87 -1.44
C LYS A 45 -12.18 2.42 -1.04
N GLU A 46 -13.28 1.70 -0.89
CA GLU A 46 -13.30 0.27 -0.59
C GLU A 46 -13.87 -0.50 -1.79
N MET A 47 -13.13 -1.48 -2.29
CA MET A 47 -13.55 -2.38 -3.35
C MET A 47 -13.53 -3.81 -2.82
N THR A 48 -14.67 -4.47 -2.80
CA THR A 48 -14.80 -5.88 -2.41
C THR A 48 -15.15 -6.72 -3.63
N LEU A 49 -14.32 -7.73 -3.93
CA LEU A 49 -14.54 -8.76 -4.94
C LEU A 49 -14.94 -10.05 -4.24
N GLU A 50 -16.12 -10.59 -4.56
CA GLU A 50 -16.64 -11.86 -4.09
C GLU A 50 -16.74 -12.83 -5.28
N ASN A 51 -16.07 -13.98 -5.20
CA ASN A 51 -16.20 -15.05 -6.21
C ASN A 51 -16.22 -16.44 -5.55
N LYS A 52 -16.25 -17.50 -6.37
CA LYS A 52 -16.26 -18.89 -5.88
C LYS A 52 -14.95 -19.29 -5.17
N GLU A 53 -13.86 -18.54 -5.37
CA GLU A 53 -12.56 -18.79 -4.76
C GLU A 53 -12.40 -18.08 -3.40
N GLY A 54 -13.21 -17.04 -3.14
CA GLY A 54 -13.33 -16.35 -1.86
C GLY A 54 -13.63 -14.85 -2.00
N THR A 55 -13.29 -14.08 -0.96
CA THR A 55 -13.55 -12.63 -0.90
C THR A 55 -12.23 -11.88 -0.79
N ALA A 56 -12.05 -10.84 -1.60
CA ALA A 56 -10.92 -9.90 -1.52
C ALA A 56 -11.44 -8.47 -1.34
N THR A 57 -10.97 -7.78 -0.31
CA THR A 57 -11.29 -6.37 -0.04
C THR A 57 -10.05 -5.54 -0.21
N ILE A 58 -10.12 -4.51 -1.06
CA ILE A 58 -9.08 -3.51 -1.28
C ILE A 58 -9.58 -2.21 -0.67
N LYS A 59 -8.79 -1.59 0.21
CA LYS A 59 -9.06 -0.27 0.76
C LYS A 59 -7.92 0.66 0.40
N THR A 60 -8.25 1.78 -0.21
CA THR A 60 -7.33 2.91 -0.38
C THR A 60 -7.81 4.04 0.51
N ALA A 61 -6.93 4.57 1.34
CA ALA A 61 -7.23 5.68 2.25
C ALA A 61 -6.26 6.84 1.99
N LYS A 62 -6.78 8.07 2.05
CA LYS A 62 -6.00 9.30 2.00
C LYS A 62 -5.51 9.64 3.41
N GLY A 63 -4.21 9.90 3.57
CA GLY A 63 -3.65 10.44 4.82
C GLY A 63 -3.63 9.50 6.04
N GLU A 64 -4.30 8.35 5.99
CA GLU A 64 -4.27 7.36 7.08
C GLU A 64 -3.11 6.37 6.90
N ILE A 65 -2.25 6.29 7.92
CA ILE A 65 -1.18 5.28 8.00
C ILE A 65 -1.78 4.00 8.59
N PRO A 66 -1.66 2.82 7.94
CA PRO A 66 -2.13 1.57 8.52
C PRO A 66 -1.43 1.29 9.85
N LYS A 67 -2.22 1.01 10.89
CA LYS A 67 -1.71 0.72 12.24
C LYS A 67 -0.97 -0.62 12.34
N ASP A 68 -1.11 -1.50 11.35
CA ASP A 68 -0.60 -2.87 11.36
C ASP A 68 0.56 -3.11 10.37
N LEU A 69 1.43 -2.12 10.14
CA LEU A 69 2.59 -2.30 9.26
C LEU A 69 3.70 -3.15 9.90
N GLY A 70 3.69 -3.30 11.23
CA GLY A 70 4.66 -4.13 11.97
C GLY A 70 6.07 -3.54 12.04
N VAL A 71 6.24 -2.27 11.67
CA VAL A 71 7.49 -1.50 11.78
C VAL A 71 7.17 -0.09 12.28
N PRO A 72 8.10 0.58 12.97
CA PRO A 72 7.89 1.94 13.42
C PRO A 72 7.83 2.90 12.24
N ILE A 73 7.03 3.96 12.41
CA ILE A 73 6.94 5.05 11.44
C ILE A 73 8.03 6.07 11.77
N TYR A 74 8.77 6.51 10.75
CA TYR A 74 9.79 7.54 10.92
C TYR A 74 9.18 8.84 11.50
N PRO A 75 9.74 9.42 12.57
CA PRO A 75 9.24 10.66 13.15
C PRO A 75 9.27 11.82 12.16
N GLY A 76 8.15 12.53 12.02
CA GLY A 76 8.04 13.65 11.07
C GLY A 76 7.82 13.22 9.62
N ALA A 77 7.59 11.93 9.35
CA ALA A 77 7.06 11.50 8.06
C ALA A 77 5.54 11.70 8.00
N SER A 78 5.05 12.20 6.86
CA SER A 78 3.62 12.38 6.57
C SER A 78 3.19 11.51 5.41
N ALA A 79 2.00 10.91 5.47
CA ALA A 79 1.43 10.16 4.37
C ALA A 79 1.07 11.08 3.20
N GLU A 80 1.49 10.73 1.98
CA GLU A 80 1.04 11.44 0.78
C GLU A 80 -0.43 11.12 0.46
N GLU A 81 -1.11 12.03 -0.25
CA GLU A 81 -2.51 11.81 -0.66
C GLU A 81 -2.64 10.52 -1.49
N GLY A 82 -3.49 9.58 -1.04
CA GLY A 82 -3.68 8.29 -1.72
C GLY A 82 -2.54 7.28 -1.51
N GLY A 83 -1.61 7.55 -0.58
CA GLY A 83 -0.43 6.72 -0.33
C GLY A 83 -0.70 5.39 0.38
N THR A 84 -1.92 5.11 0.85
CA THR A 84 -2.21 3.88 1.60
C THR A 84 -3.07 2.92 0.82
N LEU A 85 -2.58 1.68 0.68
CA LEU A 85 -3.25 0.56 0.04
C LEU A 85 -3.25 -0.63 1.00
N SER A 86 -4.43 -1.16 1.31
CA SER A 86 -4.55 -2.44 2.00
C SER A 86 -5.43 -3.39 1.19
N MET A 87 -5.07 -4.65 1.17
CA MET A 87 -5.83 -5.73 0.58
C MET A 87 -5.91 -6.87 1.59
N SER A 88 -7.10 -7.39 1.83
CA SER A 88 -7.30 -8.59 2.63
C SER A 88 -8.09 -9.59 1.80
N GLY A 89 -7.67 -10.84 1.76
CA GLY A 89 -8.31 -11.86 0.94
C GLY A 89 -8.42 -13.19 1.66
N THR A 90 -9.52 -13.90 1.41
CA THR A 90 -9.64 -15.32 1.75
C THR A 90 -9.59 -16.14 0.46
N LYS A 91 -8.70 -17.14 0.39
CA LYS A 91 -8.70 -18.14 -0.69
C LYS A 91 -8.89 -19.52 -0.09
N GLY A 92 -9.99 -20.20 -0.41
CA GLY A 92 -10.27 -21.54 0.15
C GLY A 92 -10.29 -21.60 1.69
N GLY A 93 -10.70 -20.51 2.36
CA GLY A 93 -10.73 -20.38 3.82
C GLY A 93 -9.45 -19.82 4.45
N LYS A 94 -8.39 -19.57 3.66
CA LYS A 94 -7.08 -19.12 4.13
C LYS A 94 -6.94 -17.61 3.99
N ALA A 95 -6.62 -16.91 5.08
CA ALA A 95 -6.54 -15.45 5.10
C ALA A 95 -5.13 -14.96 4.73
N GLY A 96 -5.02 -14.29 3.58
CA GLY A 96 -3.84 -13.54 3.16
C GLY A 96 -4.11 -12.03 3.20
N GLY A 97 -3.05 -11.23 3.10
CA GLY A 97 -3.19 -9.78 3.13
C GLY A 97 -1.98 -9.05 2.56
N PHE A 98 -2.21 -7.80 2.20
CA PHE A 98 -1.20 -6.83 1.82
C PHE A 98 -1.56 -5.51 2.47
N SER A 99 -0.58 -4.77 2.97
CA SER A 99 -0.76 -3.41 3.46
C SER A 99 0.45 -2.60 3.08
N SER A 100 0.24 -1.39 2.61
CA SER A 100 1.28 -0.54 2.08
C SER A 100 0.95 0.91 2.38
N THR A 101 1.97 1.70 2.69
CA THR A 101 1.86 3.15 2.84
C THR A 101 3.06 3.85 2.23
N PHE A 102 2.81 4.98 1.57
CA PHE A 102 3.82 5.91 1.08
C PHE A 102 3.84 7.14 1.98
N LEU A 103 5.00 7.42 2.55
CA LEU A 103 5.25 8.55 3.42
C LEU A 103 6.39 9.38 2.84
N LYS A 104 6.42 10.66 3.22
CA LYS A 104 7.49 11.59 2.88
C LYS A 104 7.96 12.31 4.12
N THR A 105 9.27 12.55 4.20
CA THR A 105 9.89 13.40 5.23
C THR A 105 10.85 14.37 4.56
N GLU A 106 11.06 15.54 5.16
CA GLU A 106 12.05 16.52 4.69
C GLU A 106 13.49 16.15 5.07
N ASP A 107 13.67 15.17 5.96
CA ASP A 107 14.97 14.69 6.38
C ASP A 107 15.72 13.93 5.27
N ASP A 108 17.05 14.03 5.30
CA ASP A 108 17.95 13.31 4.38
C ASP A 108 17.93 11.80 4.59
N ILE A 109 18.15 11.05 3.51
CA ILE A 109 18.00 9.59 3.51
C ILE A 109 18.95 8.91 4.50
N ASP A 110 20.14 9.46 4.73
CA ASP A 110 21.11 8.89 5.67
C ASP A 110 20.59 8.89 7.10
N LYS A 111 19.92 9.97 7.51
CA LYS A 111 19.29 10.08 8.83
C LYS A 111 18.14 9.08 8.98
N VAL A 112 17.35 8.89 7.91
CA VAL A 112 16.25 7.91 7.89
C VAL A 112 16.79 6.47 7.91
N ILE A 113 17.88 6.19 7.20
CA ILE A 113 18.57 4.90 7.21
C ILE A 113 19.07 4.59 8.63
N GLU A 114 19.72 5.54 9.31
CA GLU A 114 20.21 5.36 10.67
C GLU A 114 19.09 5.02 11.66
N PHE A 115 17.95 5.71 11.55
CA PHE A 115 16.76 5.40 12.33
C PHE A 115 16.32 3.94 12.12
N TYR A 116 16.12 3.50 10.88
CA TYR A 116 15.64 2.14 10.62
C TYR A 116 16.68 1.07 10.94
N LYS A 117 17.99 1.34 10.81
CA LYS A 117 19.04 0.43 11.30
C LYS A 117 18.97 0.22 12.81
N LYS A 118 18.65 1.27 13.57
CA LYS A 118 18.50 1.19 15.03
C LYS A 118 17.22 0.45 15.44
N GLU A 119 16.11 0.76 14.78
CA GLU A 119 14.80 0.20 15.13
C GLU A 119 14.59 -1.22 14.57
N LEU A 120 15.28 -1.59 13.49
CA LEU A 120 15.16 -2.87 12.81
C LEU A 120 16.53 -3.58 12.74
N PRO A 121 17.13 -3.94 13.89
CA PRO A 121 18.48 -4.51 13.94
C PRO A 121 18.59 -5.86 13.23
N ASP A 122 17.48 -6.60 13.14
CA ASP A 122 17.43 -7.94 12.53
C ASP A 122 16.99 -7.91 11.05
N ALA A 123 16.78 -6.72 10.47
CA ALA A 123 16.36 -6.61 9.08
C ALA A 123 17.53 -6.84 8.11
N GLU A 124 17.25 -7.52 7.00
CA GLU A 124 18.19 -7.55 5.88
C GLU A 124 18.26 -6.16 5.26
N PHE A 125 19.46 -5.56 5.28
CA PHE A 125 19.70 -4.23 4.79
C PHE A 125 20.43 -4.24 3.45
N TYR A 126 19.91 -3.46 2.50
CA TYR A 126 20.54 -3.20 1.22
C TYR A 126 20.53 -1.69 0.92
N GLU A 127 21.63 -1.19 0.38
CA GLU A 127 21.79 0.22 0.02
C GLU A 127 22.39 0.31 -1.39
N MET A 128 21.88 1.25 -2.18
CA MET A 128 22.35 1.49 -3.53
C MET A 128 22.32 2.98 -3.85
N THR A 129 23.43 3.47 -4.38
CA THR A 129 23.52 4.83 -4.94
C THR A 129 23.49 4.75 -6.45
N THR A 130 22.65 5.57 -7.06
CA THR A 130 22.50 5.72 -8.51
C THR A 130 22.83 7.16 -8.90
N PRO A 131 23.10 7.46 -10.19
CA PRO A 131 23.29 8.84 -10.64
C PRO A 131 22.11 9.77 -10.32
N ASN A 132 20.90 9.22 -10.18
CA ASN A 132 19.67 9.96 -9.98
C ASN A 132 19.23 10.02 -8.50
N GLY A 133 20.04 9.47 -7.59
CA GLY A 133 19.73 9.49 -6.17
C GLY A 133 20.11 8.21 -5.44
N LYS A 134 19.61 8.09 -4.21
CA LYS A 134 19.97 7.01 -3.29
C LYS A 134 18.75 6.20 -2.90
N MET A 135 18.95 4.89 -2.75
CA MET A 135 17.93 3.95 -2.32
C MET A 135 18.45 3.08 -1.19
N ALA A 136 17.59 2.73 -0.26
CA ALA A 136 17.87 1.73 0.76
C ALA A 136 16.64 0.85 0.99
N SER A 137 16.84 -0.38 1.41
CA SER A 137 15.77 -1.33 1.70
C SER A 137 16.09 -2.11 2.97
N PHE A 138 15.08 -2.29 3.81
CA PHE A 138 15.07 -3.16 4.97
C PHE A 138 14.01 -4.24 4.75
N ALA A 139 14.37 -5.51 4.84
CA ALA A 139 13.45 -6.63 4.70
C ALA A 139 13.42 -7.48 5.98
N LEU A 140 12.21 -7.77 6.47
CA LEU A 140 11.94 -8.62 7.62
C LEU A 140 11.12 -9.84 7.21
N GLY A 141 11.29 -10.95 7.93
CA GLY A 141 10.44 -12.13 7.79
C GLY A 141 10.69 -12.96 6.53
N LYS A 142 11.93 -12.98 6.01
CA LYS A 142 12.34 -13.68 4.78
C LYS A 142 11.86 -15.13 4.68
N ASP A 143 11.84 -15.83 5.81
CA ASP A 143 11.42 -17.24 5.92
C ASP A 143 10.09 -17.42 6.66
N THR A 144 9.29 -16.37 6.73
CA THR A 144 7.98 -16.41 7.40
C THR A 144 6.85 -16.09 6.42
N PRO A 145 5.62 -16.53 6.70
CA PRO A 145 4.44 -16.16 5.91
C PRO A 145 4.14 -14.65 5.91
N VAL A 146 4.80 -13.86 6.78
CA VAL A 146 4.61 -12.42 6.92
C VAL A 146 5.92 -11.69 6.61
N LYS A 147 5.97 -11.02 5.45
CA LYS A 147 7.13 -10.25 5.01
C LYS A 147 6.84 -8.77 5.14
N THR A 148 7.73 -8.02 5.77
CA THR A 148 7.65 -6.55 5.83
C THR A 148 8.88 -5.95 5.17
N THR A 149 8.67 -4.96 4.31
CA THR A 149 9.74 -4.23 3.63
C THR A 149 9.58 -2.73 3.86
N VAL A 150 10.68 -2.07 4.24
CA VAL A 150 10.80 -0.61 4.26
C VAL A 150 11.75 -0.23 3.14
N MET A 151 11.25 0.47 2.13
CA MET A 151 12.04 1.03 1.04
C MET A 151 12.16 2.53 1.22
N LEU A 152 13.39 3.03 1.11
CA LEU A 152 13.73 4.44 1.18
C LEU A 152 14.25 4.88 -0.19
N SER A 153 13.84 6.05 -0.64
CA SER A 153 14.40 6.66 -1.83
C SER A 153 14.50 8.18 -1.69
N GLN A 154 15.60 8.74 -2.19
CA GLN A 154 15.82 10.16 -2.34
C GLN A 154 16.30 10.40 -3.75
N ASN A 155 15.54 11.16 -4.53
CA ASN A 155 15.93 11.58 -5.88
C ASN A 155 16.78 12.85 -5.77
N THR A 156 17.73 13.06 -6.69
CA THR A 156 18.55 14.29 -6.73
C THR A 156 17.72 15.56 -6.96
N ASP A 157 16.58 15.41 -7.63
CA ASP A 157 15.72 16.53 -8.04
C ASP A 157 14.65 16.88 -6.99
N GLU A 158 14.47 16.03 -5.98
CA GLU A 158 13.47 16.21 -4.93
C GLU A 158 14.14 16.32 -3.55
N LYS A 159 13.66 17.25 -2.73
CA LYS A 159 14.09 17.35 -1.34
C LYS A 159 13.41 16.30 -0.48
N GLY A 160 14.16 15.83 0.52
CA GLY A 160 13.68 14.87 1.50
C GLY A 160 13.69 13.42 1.01
N THR A 161 13.13 12.55 1.84
CA THR A 161 13.14 11.10 1.64
C THR A 161 11.73 10.57 1.49
N ASN A 162 11.51 9.78 0.44
CA ASN A 162 10.31 8.97 0.28
C ASN A 162 10.50 7.64 1.02
N ILE A 163 9.49 7.26 1.79
CA ILE A 163 9.46 6.06 2.63
C ILE A 163 8.27 5.23 2.19
N HIS A 164 8.53 4.07 1.62
CA HIS A 164 7.50 3.09 1.25
C HIS A 164 7.58 1.90 2.21
N ILE A 165 6.53 1.69 2.99
CA ILE A 165 6.43 0.54 3.88
C ILE A 165 5.39 -0.40 3.31
N SER A 166 5.72 -1.68 3.19
CA SER A 166 4.79 -2.71 2.77
C SER A 166 4.88 -3.95 3.65
N LYS A 167 3.74 -4.59 3.89
CA LYS A 167 3.57 -5.84 4.62
C LYS A 167 2.75 -6.79 3.78
N VAL A 168 3.28 -7.97 3.52
CA VAL A 168 2.62 -9.06 2.81
C VAL A 168 2.41 -10.20 3.79
N LYS A 169 1.19 -10.70 3.88
CA LYS A 169 0.84 -11.95 4.56
C LYS A 169 0.37 -12.95 3.51
N GLU A 170 1.15 -13.99 3.28
CA GLU A 170 0.76 -15.09 2.40
C GLU A 170 -0.41 -15.87 3.03
N ALA A 171 -1.33 -16.37 2.19
CA ALA A 171 -2.46 -17.16 2.66
C ALA A 171 -1.97 -18.58 2.99
N GLU A 172 -1.98 -18.95 4.27
CA GLU A 172 -1.51 -20.26 4.77
C GLU A 172 -2.47 -21.40 4.55
#